data_AF-A0A7C1NT26-F1
#
_entry.id   AF-A0A7C1NT26-F1
#
_cell.length_a   1.000
_cell.length_b   1.000
_cell.length_c   1.000
_cell.angle_alpha   90.00
_cell.angle_beta   90.00
_cell.angle_gamma   90.00
#
_symmetry.space_group_name_H-M   'P 1'
#
loop_
_entity.id
_entity.type
_entity.pdbx_description
1 polymer ?
#
loop_
_entity_poly.entity_id
_entity_poly.type
_entity_poly.pdbx_seq_one_letter_code
_entity_poly.pdbx_strand_id
1 'polypeptide(L)'
;MKKIPAPIRRVLEGIFSLVRTLVTPVFNLLFGLISKLPLFKKLQKRGKKGLFYWLNVGATVFLMLIIFASAVAGATFIVFSKDLPSPDRLVDREVSMSTKIYDRNGKLLYDIYGDENRTLINIDEVPDVVKQATISIEDKNFYRHRGFDPFGMARGIYNTVVKNELQGGSSITQQLVKNTLLTAERTITRKIKEFVLALQIEARYSKDEILQMYFNETPYGGQAIGIQAAAENYFGKSASELTLEEASLLAGLPQAPSRYSPYRDPELARWRQGEVLRRMREDGYITREQEEEVKNTKLKFKPEGSQIRAPHFVMYVKELLAERYGETFVETGGLRVTTSLDLTLHNKFQKYVTDEVKQDRIWRVSNGALVATNPRTGEILSMVGSKDYFDDAIDGQFNVTTSPSRQPGSSIKPITYVTAFKQGFSPATRLIGVPTTFDAGAGQPKYKPQNFANQNYRIVSVRRAIGNSLNIPAVKMLSLVGVNNMLDTAEDMGITTLT
;
A
#
# COMPACT_ATOMS: atom_id res chain seq x y z
N MET A 1 25.73 18.29 -16.33
CA MET A 1 26.19 17.48 -15.17
C MET A 1 26.20 18.22 -13.81
N LYS A 2 25.90 19.52 -13.71
CA LYS A 2 25.89 20.26 -12.42
C LYS A 2 24.56 20.28 -11.64
N LYS A 3 23.58 19.44 -12.00
CA LYS A 3 22.28 19.32 -11.30
C LYS A 3 21.96 17.87 -10.87
N ILE A 4 22.98 17.09 -10.51
CA ILE A 4 22.78 15.71 -10.04
C ILE A 4 23.14 15.66 -8.56
N PRO A 5 22.23 15.20 -7.66
CA PRO A 5 22.51 15.03 -6.24
C PRO A 5 23.77 14.19 -5.98
N ALA A 6 24.58 14.58 -5.00
CA ALA A 6 25.88 13.95 -4.70
C ALA A 6 25.85 12.41 -4.52
N PRO A 7 24.81 11.79 -3.93
CA PRO A 7 24.72 10.33 -3.83
C PRO A 7 24.58 9.65 -5.20
N ILE A 8 23.75 10.22 -6.07
CA ILE A 8 23.51 9.74 -7.43
C ILE A 8 24.78 9.90 -8.26
N ARG A 9 25.50 11.02 -8.07
CA ARG A 9 26.79 11.24 -8.74
C ARG A 9 27.84 10.19 -8.36
N ARG A 10 27.94 9.80 -7.08
CA ARG A 10 28.89 8.74 -6.65
C ARG A 10 28.52 7.37 -7.20
N VAL A 11 27.23 7.03 -7.24
CA VAL A 11 26.76 5.78 -7.86
C VAL A 11 27.06 5.79 -9.36
N LEU A 12 26.80 6.91 -10.05
CA LEU A 12 27.13 7.06 -11.46
C LEU A 12 28.64 6.99 -11.71
N GLU A 13 29.47 7.63 -10.88
CA GLU A 13 30.94 7.54 -10.98
C GLU A 13 31.44 6.11 -10.73
N GLY A 14 30.83 5.37 -9.81
CA GLY A 14 31.08 3.94 -9.58
C GLY A 14 30.69 3.08 -10.78
N ILE A 15 29.52 3.32 -11.38
CA ILE A 15 29.08 2.64 -12.61
C ILE A 15 30.00 2.98 -13.78
N PHE A 16 30.39 4.25 -13.95
CA PHE A 16 31.31 4.68 -15.00
C PHE A 16 32.70 4.07 -14.84
N SER A 17 33.20 3.97 -13.60
CA SER A 17 34.44 3.26 -13.29
C SER A 17 34.33 1.77 -13.65
N LEU A 18 33.27 1.10 -13.21
CA LEU A 18 33.05 -0.32 -13.48
C LEU A 18 32.92 -0.61 -14.99
N VAL A 19 32.16 0.23 -15.70
CA VAL A 19 32.03 0.22 -17.16
C VAL A 19 33.40 0.44 -17.81
N ARG A 20 34.18 1.42 -17.36
CA ARG A 20 35.51 1.66 -17.93
C ARG A 20 36.47 0.50 -17.72
N THR A 21 36.36 -0.19 -16.59
CA THR A 21 37.30 -1.25 -16.22
C THR A 21 36.92 -2.61 -16.84
N LEU A 22 35.62 -2.91 -16.96
CA LEU A 22 35.14 -4.19 -17.49
C LEU A 22 34.69 -4.11 -18.95
N VAL A 23 34.03 -3.03 -19.36
CA VAL A 23 33.49 -2.89 -20.72
C VAL A 23 34.55 -2.43 -21.69
N THR A 24 35.42 -1.48 -21.32
CA THR A 24 36.40 -0.91 -22.27
C THR A 24 37.40 -1.93 -22.83
N PRO A 25 37.95 -2.88 -22.04
CA PRO A 25 38.83 -3.91 -22.58
C PRO A 25 38.09 -4.88 -23.52
N VAL A 26 36.88 -5.30 -23.15
CA VAL A 26 36.02 -6.18 -23.96
C VAL A 26 35.58 -5.47 -25.24
N PHE A 27 35.24 -4.19 -25.16
CA PHE A 27 34.92 -3.33 -26.29
C PHE A 27 36.11 -3.20 -27.24
N ASN A 28 37.32 -2.93 -26.73
CA ASN A 28 38.51 -2.83 -27.56
C ASN A 28 38.87 -4.17 -28.24
N LEU A 29 38.67 -5.29 -27.54
CA LEU A 29 38.88 -6.64 -28.06
C LEU A 29 37.87 -6.98 -29.18
N LEU A 30 36.57 -6.79 -28.91
CA LEU A 30 35.49 -7.03 -29.88
C LEU A 30 35.59 -6.08 -31.07
N PHE A 31 35.88 -4.79 -30.83
CA PHE A 31 36.11 -3.81 -31.88
C PHE A 31 37.32 -4.19 -32.74
N GLY A 32 38.42 -4.65 -32.15
CA GLY A 32 39.60 -5.12 -32.88
C GLY A 32 39.38 -6.41 -33.69
N LEU A 33 38.47 -7.27 -33.25
CA LEU A 33 38.03 -8.46 -34.00
C LEU A 33 37.08 -8.09 -35.16
N ILE A 34 36.11 -7.23 -34.89
CA ILE A 34 35.09 -6.80 -35.86
C ILE A 34 35.69 -5.89 -36.93
N SER A 35 36.64 -5.01 -36.57
CA SER A 35 37.33 -4.13 -37.52
C SER A 35 38.19 -4.90 -38.54
N LYS A 36 38.49 -6.18 -38.27
CA LYS A 36 39.20 -7.08 -39.19
C LYS A 36 38.26 -7.82 -40.15
N LEU A 37 36.95 -7.80 -39.93
CA LEU A 37 35.97 -8.43 -40.84
C LEU A 37 35.96 -7.72 -42.21
N PRO A 38 35.83 -8.49 -43.32
CA PRO A 38 35.92 -7.94 -44.69
C PRO A 38 34.87 -6.85 -44.99
N LEU A 39 33.72 -6.88 -44.29
CA LEU A 39 32.67 -5.88 -44.38
C LEU A 39 33.14 -4.47 -43.95
N PHE A 40 33.94 -4.39 -42.88
CA PHE A 40 34.44 -3.13 -42.33
C PHE A 40 35.59 -2.53 -43.17
N LYS A 41 36.47 -3.38 -43.71
CA LYS A 41 37.55 -2.94 -44.62
C LYS A 41 37.03 -2.30 -45.92
N LYS A 42 35.87 -2.74 -46.44
CA LYS A 42 35.23 -2.17 -47.64
C LYS A 42 34.61 -0.79 -47.40
N LEU A 43 34.09 -0.54 -46.20
CA LEU A 43 33.49 0.75 -45.81
C LEU A 43 34.54 1.85 -45.58
N GLN A 44 35.75 1.49 -45.13
CA GLN A 44 36.82 2.44 -44.85
C GLN A 44 37.48 3.02 -46.12
N LYS A 45 37.41 2.32 -47.26
CA LYS A 45 38.01 2.74 -48.55
C LYS A 45 37.19 3.77 -49.33
N ARG A 46 35.93 4.05 -48.98
CA ARG A 46 35.12 5.10 -49.63
C ARG A 46 35.09 6.34 -48.73
N GLY A 47 35.98 7.29 -49.01
CA GLY A 47 36.24 8.52 -48.24
C GLY A 47 35.10 9.56 -48.15
N LYS A 48 33.82 9.15 -48.10
CA LYS A 48 32.71 10.02 -47.72
C LYS A 48 31.98 9.38 -46.55
N LYS A 49 32.07 10.01 -45.37
CA LYS A 49 31.33 9.66 -44.14
C LYS A 49 29.83 9.92 -44.32
N GLY A 50 29.18 9.15 -45.19
CA GLY A 50 27.74 9.21 -45.43
C GLY A 50 26.95 8.48 -44.34
N LEU A 51 25.63 8.72 -44.30
CA LEU A 51 24.66 8.16 -43.36
C LEU A 51 24.83 6.65 -43.09
N PHE A 52 25.21 5.87 -44.11
CA PHE A 52 25.47 4.43 -44.02
C PHE A 52 26.66 4.05 -43.13
N TYR A 53 27.70 4.89 -43.02
CA TYR A 53 28.81 4.65 -42.09
C TYR A 53 28.35 4.78 -40.63
N TRP A 54 27.56 5.82 -40.32
CA TRP A 54 27.03 6.06 -38.98
C TRP A 54 25.96 5.02 -38.58
N LEU A 55 25.14 4.55 -39.52
CA LEU A 55 24.22 3.42 -39.30
C LEU A 55 24.95 2.13 -38.95
N ASN A 56 26.03 1.79 -39.67
CA ASN A 56 26.82 0.58 -39.38
C ASN A 56 27.58 0.68 -38.05
N VAL A 57 28.15 1.84 -37.72
CA VAL A 57 28.78 2.08 -36.41
C VAL A 57 27.73 1.96 -35.30
N GLY A 58 26.54 2.55 -35.48
CA GLY A 58 25.42 2.43 -34.54
C GLY A 58 24.97 0.98 -34.33
N ALA A 59 24.79 0.23 -35.41
CA ALA A 59 24.42 -1.20 -35.35
C ALA A 59 25.50 -2.05 -34.65
N THR A 60 26.78 -1.76 -34.88
CA THR A 60 27.89 -2.49 -34.26
C THR A 60 27.97 -2.18 -32.76
N VAL A 61 27.80 -0.91 -32.36
CA VAL A 61 27.74 -0.51 -30.94
C VAL A 61 26.53 -1.14 -30.27
N PHE A 62 25.37 -1.17 -30.93
CA PHE A 62 24.17 -1.81 -30.43
C PHE A 62 24.36 -3.32 -30.21
N LEU A 63 24.97 -4.01 -31.17
CA LEU A 63 25.29 -5.44 -31.04
C LEU A 63 26.29 -5.70 -29.89
N MET A 64 27.31 -4.87 -29.75
CA MET A 64 28.26 -4.96 -28.63
C MET A 64 27.59 -4.72 -27.28
N LEU A 65 26.66 -3.78 -27.19
CA LEU A 65 25.85 -3.54 -25.99
C LEU A 65 24.98 -4.76 -25.65
N ILE A 66 24.38 -5.41 -26.65
CA ILE A 66 23.61 -6.65 -26.44
C ILE A 66 24.51 -7.76 -25.92
N ILE A 67 25.65 -8.01 -26.57
CA ILE A 67 26.60 -9.07 -26.15
C ILE A 67 27.11 -8.81 -24.73
N PHE A 68 27.46 -7.56 -24.41
CA PHE A 68 27.88 -7.17 -23.08
C PHE A 68 26.75 -7.37 -22.05
N ALA A 69 25.53 -6.94 -22.36
CA ALA A 69 24.37 -7.14 -21.50
C ALA A 69 24.08 -8.63 -21.27
N SER A 70 24.18 -9.47 -22.32
CA SER A 70 24.03 -10.92 -22.22
C SER A 70 25.13 -11.56 -21.39
N ALA A 71 26.39 -11.12 -21.52
CA ALA A 71 27.50 -11.62 -20.72
C ALA A 71 27.35 -11.23 -19.23
N VAL A 72 26.94 -9.99 -18.94
CA VAL A 72 26.63 -9.54 -17.58
C VAL A 72 25.45 -10.31 -17.02
N ALA A 73 24.37 -10.51 -17.79
CA ALA A 73 23.22 -11.30 -17.36
C ALA A 73 23.61 -12.76 -17.08
N GLY A 74 24.43 -13.38 -17.93
CA GLY A 74 24.93 -14.74 -17.75
C GLY A 74 25.84 -14.88 -16.51
N ALA A 75 26.77 -13.93 -16.30
CA ALA A 75 27.61 -13.91 -15.10
C ALA A 75 26.79 -13.69 -13.83
N THR A 76 25.80 -12.78 -13.88
CA THR A 76 24.84 -12.54 -12.80
C THR A 76 24.06 -13.81 -12.48
N PHE A 77 23.55 -14.49 -13.50
CA PHE A 77 22.87 -15.78 -13.34
C PHE A 77 23.78 -16.80 -12.64
N ILE A 78 25.01 -17.01 -13.12
CA ILE A 78 25.94 -17.99 -12.54
C ILE A 78 26.28 -17.66 -11.08
N VAL A 79 26.54 -16.40 -10.75
CA VAL A 79 26.89 -15.98 -9.39
C VAL A 79 25.69 -16.16 -8.46
N PHE A 80 24.51 -15.71 -8.86
CA PHE A 80 23.34 -15.77 -8.00
C PHE A 80 22.73 -17.17 -7.91
N SER A 81 22.81 -18.01 -8.94
CA SER A 81 22.27 -19.37 -8.96
C SER A 81 22.96 -20.34 -8.00
N LYS A 82 24.20 -20.07 -7.58
CA LYS A 82 24.92 -20.95 -6.65
C LYS A 82 24.38 -20.91 -5.22
N ASP A 83 23.77 -19.78 -4.82
CA ASP A 83 23.26 -19.54 -3.46
C ASP A 83 21.73 -19.47 -3.42
N LEU A 84 21.04 -20.13 -4.37
CA LEU A 84 19.58 -20.18 -4.40
C LEU A 84 19.04 -21.43 -3.70
N PRO A 85 17.93 -21.32 -2.96
CA PRO A 85 17.20 -22.49 -2.51
C PRO A 85 16.70 -23.31 -3.72
N SER A 86 16.66 -24.64 -3.57
CA SER A 86 16.11 -25.50 -4.63
C SER A 86 14.62 -25.18 -4.86
N PRO A 87 14.16 -25.11 -6.12
CA PRO A 87 12.73 -25.03 -6.45
C PRO A 87 11.88 -26.14 -5.83
N ASP A 88 12.46 -27.31 -5.52
CA ASP A 88 11.74 -28.45 -4.92
C ASP A 88 11.23 -28.17 -3.50
N ARG A 89 11.80 -27.15 -2.81
CA ARG A 89 11.36 -26.75 -1.47
C ARG A 89 9.96 -26.12 -1.43
N LEU A 90 9.34 -25.89 -2.59
CA LEU A 90 7.95 -25.44 -2.66
C LEU A 90 6.96 -26.49 -2.14
N VAL A 91 7.34 -27.77 -2.11
CA VAL A 91 6.45 -28.88 -1.74
C VAL A 91 6.60 -29.31 -0.27
N ASP A 92 7.79 -29.14 0.34
CA ASP A 92 8.16 -29.73 1.64
C ASP A 92 8.53 -28.70 2.73
N ARG A 93 7.88 -27.53 2.80
CA ARG A 93 8.30 -26.47 3.72
C ARG A 93 7.87 -26.69 5.17
N GLU A 94 8.78 -26.45 6.11
CA GLU A 94 8.49 -26.35 7.55
C GLU A 94 7.52 -25.19 7.85
N VAL A 95 6.51 -25.49 8.67
CA VAL A 95 5.41 -24.61 9.08
C VAL A 95 5.92 -23.23 9.52
N SER A 96 5.38 -22.17 8.90
CA SER A 96 5.66 -20.79 9.32
C SER A 96 5.11 -20.54 10.72
N MET A 97 5.94 -20.00 11.62
CA MET A 97 5.47 -19.60 12.95
C MET A 97 4.47 -18.44 12.83
N SER A 98 3.39 -18.49 13.62
CA SER A 98 2.39 -17.41 13.61
C SER A 98 2.94 -16.13 14.24
N THR A 99 2.70 -14.99 13.58
CA THR A 99 2.92 -13.69 14.20
C THR A 99 1.85 -13.41 15.25
N LYS A 100 2.27 -13.05 16.46
CA LYS A 100 1.40 -12.79 17.61
C LYS A 100 1.56 -11.35 18.09
N ILE A 101 0.43 -10.65 18.21
CA ILE A 101 0.35 -9.26 18.66
C ILE A 101 -0.16 -9.22 20.10
N TYR A 102 0.57 -8.54 20.97
CA TYR A 102 0.31 -8.45 22.41
C TYR A 102 0.09 -6.99 22.84
N ASP A 103 -0.70 -6.83 23.90
CA ASP A 103 -0.82 -5.57 24.63
C ASP A 103 0.46 -5.29 25.42
N ARG A 104 0.55 -4.10 26.03
CA ARG A 104 1.71 -3.67 26.81
C ARG A 104 2.01 -4.53 28.04
N ASN A 105 1.03 -5.30 28.49
CA ASN A 105 1.07 -6.18 29.67
C ASN A 105 1.26 -7.65 29.29
N GLY A 106 1.52 -7.96 28.00
CA GLY A 106 1.74 -9.31 27.51
C GLY A 106 0.47 -10.14 27.25
N LYS A 107 -0.73 -9.53 27.27
CA LYS A 107 -1.98 -10.20 26.87
C LYS A 107 -2.05 -10.29 25.36
N LEU A 108 -2.34 -11.48 24.83
CA LEU A 108 -2.54 -11.66 23.39
C LEU A 108 -3.76 -10.85 22.90
N LEU A 109 -3.55 -10.08 21.85
CA LEU A 109 -4.57 -9.31 21.13
C LEU A 109 -5.03 -10.03 19.87
N TYR A 110 -4.08 -10.59 19.12
CA TYR A 110 -4.36 -11.28 17.87
C TYR A 110 -3.25 -12.25 17.49
N ASP A 111 -3.65 -13.40 16.95
CA ASP A 111 -2.77 -14.39 16.33
C ASP A 111 -3.06 -14.36 14.83
N ILE A 112 -2.08 -13.87 14.05
CA ILE A 112 -2.28 -13.61 12.63
C ILE A 112 -2.55 -14.91 11.86
N TYR A 113 -2.00 -16.05 12.27
CA TYR A 113 -2.14 -17.31 11.54
C TYR A 113 -3.07 -18.33 12.20
N GLY A 114 -3.24 -18.27 13.52
CA GLY A 114 -4.01 -19.29 14.23
C GLY A 114 -3.43 -20.69 14.05
N ASP A 115 -4.20 -21.72 14.42
CA ASP A 115 -3.85 -23.12 14.15
C ASP A 115 -4.15 -23.42 12.67
N GLU A 116 -3.11 -23.61 11.85
CA GLU A 116 -3.22 -23.77 10.40
C GLU A 116 -4.00 -25.05 10.01
N ASN A 117 -5.15 -24.92 9.36
CA ASN A 117 -5.69 -25.96 8.47
C ASN A 117 -5.27 -25.62 7.03
N ARG A 118 -4.07 -26.03 6.61
CA ARG A 118 -3.64 -25.93 5.20
C ARG A 118 -4.38 -26.96 4.34
N THR A 119 -5.62 -26.66 3.98
CA THR A 119 -6.35 -27.45 3.00
C THR A 119 -5.87 -27.06 1.62
N LEU A 120 -5.09 -27.94 0.99
CA LEU A 120 -4.63 -27.76 -0.39
C LEU A 120 -5.81 -27.94 -1.36
N ILE A 121 -5.88 -27.09 -2.38
CA ILE A 121 -6.82 -27.23 -3.49
C ILE A 121 -6.08 -27.56 -4.79
N ASN A 122 -6.64 -28.49 -5.58
CA ASN A 122 -6.11 -28.79 -6.91
C ASN A 122 -6.59 -27.76 -7.92
N ILE A 123 -5.79 -27.47 -8.95
CA ILE A 123 -6.11 -26.44 -9.95
C ILE A 123 -7.42 -26.72 -10.71
N ASP A 124 -7.77 -28.00 -10.87
CA ASP A 124 -9.00 -28.44 -11.52
C ASP A 124 -10.26 -28.16 -10.68
N GLU A 125 -10.10 -28.02 -9.36
CA GLU A 125 -11.18 -27.66 -8.42
C GLU A 125 -11.34 -26.14 -8.30
N VAL A 126 -10.33 -25.36 -8.74
CA VAL A 126 -10.39 -23.90 -8.72
C VAL A 126 -11.29 -23.40 -9.87
N PRO A 127 -12.37 -22.66 -9.57
CA PRO A 127 -13.28 -22.15 -10.59
C PRO A 127 -12.57 -21.27 -11.61
N ASP A 128 -13.01 -21.33 -12.87
CA ASP A 128 -12.45 -20.49 -13.94
C ASP A 128 -12.52 -19.01 -13.62
N VAL A 129 -13.57 -18.56 -12.94
CA VAL A 129 -13.72 -17.16 -12.52
C VAL A 129 -12.62 -16.73 -11.55
N VAL A 130 -12.15 -17.60 -10.67
CA VAL A 130 -11.05 -17.33 -9.73
C VAL A 130 -9.72 -17.25 -10.47
N LYS A 131 -9.47 -18.20 -11.39
CA LYS A 131 -8.29 -18.20 -12.26
C LYS A 131 -8.23 -16.91 -13.09
N GLN A 132 -9.33 -16.57 -13.75
CA GLN A 132 -9.45 -15.38 -14.60
C GLN A 132 -9.29 -14.08 -13.80
N ALA A 133 -9.96 -13.94 -12.65
CA ALA A 133 -9.84 -12.76 -11.80
C ALA A 133 -8.39 -12.51 -11.36
N THR A 134 -7.72 -13.57 -10.88
CA THR A 134 -6.33 -13.51 -10.41
C THR A 134 -5.38 -13.16 -11.55
N ILE A 135 -5.49 -13.84 -12.70
CA ILE A 135 -4.66 -13.58 -13.87
C ILE A 135 -4.86 -12.17 -14.39
N SER A 136 -6.10 -11.68 -14.49
CA SER A 136 -6.41 -10.35 -15.01
C SER A 136 -5.78 -9.22 -14.18
N ILE A 137 -5.77 -9.34 -12.84
CA ILE A 137 -5.23 -8.30 -11.98
C ILE A 137 -3.74 -8.43 -11.70
N GLU A 138 -3.23 -9.66 -11.54
CA GLU A 138 -1.82 -9.90 -11.17
C GLU A 138 -0.92 -10.04 -12.39
N ASP A 139 -1.36 -10.75 -13.44
CA ASP A 139 -0.48 -11.14 -14.54
C ASP A 139 -1.25 -11.55 -15.82
N LYS A 140 -1.79 -10.57 -16.55
CA LYS A 140 -2.62 -10.80 -17.75
C LYS A 140 -1.99 -11.74 -18.79
N ASN A 141 -0.67 -11.74 -18.90
CA ASN A 141 0.06 -12.52 -19.89
C ASN A 141 0.63 -13.83 -19.32
N PHE A 142 0.17 -14.26 -18.13
CA PHE A 142 0.72 -15.39 -17.38
C PHE A 142 1.02 -16.61 -18.25
N TYR A 143 0.05 -17.09 -19.03
CA TYR A 143 0.21 -18.27 -19.89
C TYR A 143 1.13 -18.08 -21.10
N ARG A 144 1.49 -16.83 -21.45
CA ARG A 144 2.28 -16.51 -22.66
C ARG A 144 3.76 -16.33 -22.39
N HIS A 145 4.12 -15.81 -21.21
CA HIS A 145 5.52 -15.59 -20.87
C HIS A 145 6.11 -16.76 -20.07
N ARG A 146 7.44 -16.75 -19.85
CA ARG A 146 8.15 -17.75 -19.04
C ARG A 146 8.78 -17.08 -17.82
N GLY A 147 7.99 -16.82 -16.79
CA GLY A 147 8.44 -16.23 -15.51
C GLY A 147 8.60 -14.72 -15.46
N PHE A 148 8.70 -14.04 -16.60
CA PHE A 148 8.87 -12.58 -16.66
C PHE A 148 8.08 -11.99 -17.83
N ASP A 149 7.30 -10.93 -17.58
CA ASP A 149 6.58 -10.17 -18.60
C ASP A 149 7.27 -8.80 -18.85
N PRO A 150 8.11 -8.68 -19.90
CA PRO A 150 8.73 -7.40 -20.27
C PRO A 150 7.72 -6.33 -20.64
N PHE A 151 6.59 -6.71 -21.27
CA PHE A 151 5.56 -5.78 -21.69
C PHE A 151 4.73 -5.30 -20.50
N GLY A 152 4.43 -6.20 -19.56
CA GLY A 152 3.80 -5.89 -18.28
C GLY A 152 4.64 -4.91 -17.46
N MET A 153 5.96 -5.15 -17.36
CA MET A 153 6.88 -4.25 -16.67
C MET A 153 6.99 -2.88 -17.37
N ALA A 154 7.15 -2.85 -18.70
CA ALA A 154 7.20 -1.60 -19.45
C ALA A 154 5.90 -0.78 -19.30
N ARG A 155 4.74 -1.45 -19.33
CA ARG A 155 3.42 -0.85 -19.10
C ARG A 155 3.29 -0.29 -17.69
N GLY A 156 3.74 -1.02 -16.67
CA GLY A 156 3.73 -0.59 -15.27
C GLY A 156 4.59 0.66 -15.06
N ILE A 157 5.79 0.70 -15.65
CA ILE A 157 6.67 1.89 -15.63
C ILE A 157 5.99 3.07 -16.33
N TYR A 158 5.42 2.86 -17.53
CA TYR A 158 4.73 3.90 -18.27
C TYR A 158 3.54 4.49 -17.48
N ASN A 159 2.67 3.63 -16.93
CA ASN A 159 1.53 4.08 -16.14
C ASN A 159 1.96 4.80 -14.84
N THR A 160 3.03 4.33 -14.19
CA THR A 160 3.56 5.00 -12.99
C THR A 160 4.11 6.39 -13.31
N VAL A 161 4.88 6.53 -14.39
CA VAL A 161 5.54 7.80 -14.75
C VAL A 161 4.58 8.81 -15.38
N VAL A 162 3.67 8.33 -16.24
CA VAL A 162 2.80 9.19 -17.05
C VAL A 162 1.43 9.39 -16.41
N LYS A 163 0.85 8.33 -15.83
CA LYS A 163 -0.50 8.37 -15.24
C LYS A 163 -0.52 8.49 -13.72
N ASN A 164 0.65 8.47 -13.08
CA ASN A 164 0.79 8.44 -11.62
C ASN A 164 0.03 7.25 -10.96
N GLU A 165 -0.20 6.18 -11.72
CA GLU A 165 -0.83 4.95 -11.26
C GLU A 165 0.26 3.91 -10.95
N LEU A 166 0.49 3.64 -9.66
CA LEU A 166 1.39 2.58 -9.22
C LEU A 166 0.82 1.20 -9.61
N GLN A 167 1.38 0.60 -10.66
CA GLN A 167 1.08 -0.78 -11.05
C GLN A 167 2.29 -1.70 -10.80
N GLY A 168 2.04 -2.81 -10.10
CA GLY A 168 3.03 -3.86 -9.92
C GLY A 168 3.32 -4.55 -11.25
N GLY A 169 4.59 -4.67 -11.62
CA GLY A 169 5.03 -5.34 -12.85
C GLY A 169 5.66 -6.72 -12.61
N SER A 170 5.33 -7.40 -11.50
CA SER A 170 5.88 -8.72 -11.17
C SER A 170 4.90 -9.82 -11.59
N SER A 171 5.40 -10.90 -12.18
CA SER A 171 4.58 -12.04 -12.62
C SER A 171 4.07 -12.88 -11.43
N ILE A 172 3.05 -13.70 -11.65
CA ILE A 172 2.56 -14.68 -10.65
C ILE A 172 3.70 -15.57 -10.14
N THR A 173 4.57 -16.05 -11.03
CA THR A 173 5.73 -16.88 -10.68
C THR A 173 6.72 -16.13 -9.79
N GLN A 174 6.98 -14.84 -10.08
CA GLN A 174 7.83 -14.00 -9.24
C GLN A 174 7.22 -13.77 -7.86
N GLN A 175 5.90 -13.61 -7.78
CA GLN A 175 5.19 -13.45 -6.52
C GLN A 175 5.21 -14.72 -5.69
N LEU A 176 5.01 -15.89 -6.32
CA LEU A 176 5.18 -17.19 -5.69
C LEU A 176 6.56 -17.30 -5.03
N VAL A 177 7.64 -17.08 -5.81
CA VAL A 177 9.03 -17.10 -5.30
C VAL A 177 9.24 -16.14 -4.14
N LYS A 178 8.74 -14.91 -4.27
CA LYS A 178 8.84 -13.85 -3.25
C LYS A 178 8.22 -14.31 -1.92
N ASN A 179 7.09 -15.01 -1.97
CA ASN A 179 6.33 -15.41 -0.79
C ASN A 179 6.86 -16.70 -0.15
N THR A 180 7.43 -17.61 -0.95
CA THR A 180 7.76 -18.97 -0.48
C THR A 180 9.26 -19.24 -0.30
N LEU A 181 10.12 -18.72 -1.19
CA LEU A 181 11.53 -19.12 -1.26
C LEU A 181 12.51 -18.04 -0.80
N LEU A 182 12.10 -16.78 -0.74
CA LEU A 182 12.98 -15.66 -0.41
C LEU A 182 12.64 -15.02 0.93
N THR A 183 13.64 -14.37 1.52
CA THR A 183 13.45 -13.49 2.67
C THR A 183 12.68 -12.24 2.27
N ALA A 184 12.06 -11.56 3.23
CA ALA A 184 11.27 -10.37 2.98
C ALA A 184 12.09 -9.10 2.64
N GLU A 185 13.42 -9.17 2.66
CA GLU A 185 14.30 -8.01 2.49
C GLU A 185 14.15 -7.32 1.13
N ARG A 186 13.87 -6.02 1.09
CA ARG A 186 13.69 -5.29 -0.18
C ARG A 186 15.01 -4.83 -0.81
N THR A 187 15.85 -5.77 -1.25
CA THR A 187 17.13 -5.47 -1.92
C THR A 187 17.12 -5.78 -3.43
N ILE A 188 17.95 -5.07 -4.21
CA ILE A 188 18.15 -5.37 -5.65
C ILE A 188 18.66 -6.80 -5.83
N THR A 189 19.58 -7.22 -4.95
CA THR A 189 20.12 -8.57 -4.88
C THR A 189 19.00 -9.61 -4.75
N ARG A 190 18.05 -9.41 -3.82
CA ARG A 190 16.88 -10.29 -3.68
C ARG A 190 16.04 -10.29 -4.96
N LYS A 191 15.81 -9.14 -5.59
CA LYS A 191 15.00 -9.06 -6.82
C LYS A 191 15.65 -9.81 -8.00
N ILE A 192 16.98 -9.82 -8.09
CA ILE A 192 17.71 -10.65 -9.05
C ILE A 192 17.52 -12.14 -8.74
N LYS A 193 17.67 -12.55 -7.48
CA LYS A 193 17.40 -13.93 -7.04
C LYS A 193 15.97 -14.37 -7.37
N GLU A 194 14.99 -13.49 -7.16
CA GLU A 194 13.58 -13.70 -7.49
C GLU A 194 13.38 -13.97 -8.99
N PHE A 195 14.00 -13.16 -9.85
CA PHE A 195 13.94 -13.35 -11.30
C PHE A 195 14.57 -14.69 -11.73
N VAL A 196 15.75 -15.03 -11.20
CA VAL A 196 16.43 -16.28 -11.55
C VAL A 196 15.64 -17.50 -11.09
N LEU A 197 15.11 -17.50 -9.86
CA LEU A 197 14.26 -18.57 -9.34
C LEU A 197 12.97 -18.72 -10.14
N ALA A 198 12.34 -17.61 -10.54
CA ALA A 198 11.13 -17.66 -11.36
C ALA A 198 11.39 -18.35 -12.71
N LEU A 199 12.53 -18.09 -13.36
CA LEU A 199 12.92 -18.80 -14.58
C LEU A 199 13.16 -20.29 -14.34
N GLN A 200 13.74 -20.67 -13.20
CA GLN A 200 13.97 -22.08 -12.86
C GLN A 200 12.67 -22.84 -12.61
N ILE A 201 11.72 -22.23 -11.90
CA ILE A 201 10.37 -22.79 -11.66
C ILE A 201 9.65 -22.98 -13.01
N GLU A 202 9.68 -21.98 -13.88
CA GLU A 202 9.03 -22.02 -15.20
C GLU A 202 9.66 -23.00 -16.19
N ALA A 203 10.90 -23.42 -15.94
CA ALA A 203 11.54 -24.48 -16.70
C ALA A 203 11.17 -25.89 -16.20
N ARG A 204 10.66 -26.00 -14.96
CA ARG A 204 10.40 -27.28 -14.29
C ARG A 204 8.92 -27.62 -14.18
N TYR A 205 8.08 -26.63 -13.94
CA TYR A 205 6.65 -26.78 -13.71
C TYR A 205 5.84 -26.17 -14.86
N SER A 206 4.71 -26.79 -15.17
CA SER A 206 3.71 -26.24 -16.07
C SER A 206 3.03 -25.01 -15.48
N LYS A 207 2.33 -24.24 -16.33
CA LYS A 207 1.62 -23.03 -15.88
C LYS A 207 0.53 -23.32 -14.86
N ASP A 208 -0.18 -24.43 -15.03
CA ASP A 208 -1.26 -24.81 -14.12
C ASP A 208 -0.71 -25.27 -12.77
N GLU A 209 0.42 -25.99 -12.74
CA GLU A 209 1.11 -26.33 -11.49
C GLU A 209 1.62 -25.08 -10.77
N ILE A 210 2.17 -24.11 -11.49
CA ILE A 210 2.61 -22.82 -10.91
C ILE A 210 1.41 -22.06 -10.34
N LEU A 211 0.30 -22.02 -11.07
CA LEU A 211 -0.92 -21.35 -10.62
C LEU A 211 -1.54 -22.05 -9.41
N GLN A 212 -1.50 -23.39 -9.35
CA GLN A 212 -1.90 -24.19 -8.19
C GLN A 212 -1.07 -23.84 -6.96
N MET A 213 0.26 -23.86 -7.10
CA MET A 213 1.18 -23.49 -6.02
C MET A 213 0.91 -22.05 -5.57
N TYR A 214 0.71 -21.12 -6.51
CA TYR A 214 0.33 -19.75 -6.19
C TYR A 214 -0.96 -19.68 -5.37
N PHE A 215 -2.01 -20.39 -5.77
CA PHE A 215 -3.27 -20.40 -5.04
C PHE A 215 -3.18 -21.04 -3.67
N ASN A 216 -2.28 -21.98 -3.43
CA ASN A 216 -2.10 -22.60 -2.12
C ASN A 216 -1.16 -21.82 -1.19
N GLU A 217 -0.29 -20.98 -1.75
CA GLU A 217 0.77 -20.29 -0.97
C GLU A 217 0.56 -18.78 -0.80
N THR A 218 -0.36 -18.19 -1.56
CA THR A 218 -0.55 -16.74 -1.53
C THR A 218 -1.27 -16.30 -0.25
N PRO A 219 -0.76 -15.31 0.48
CA PRO A 219 -1.47 -14.74 1.62
C PRO A 219 -2.63 -13.85 1.14
N TYR A 220 -3.83 -14.13 1.64
CA TYR A 220 -5.04 -13.32 1.41
C TYR A 220 -5.37 -12.43 2.62
N GLY A 221 -4.51 -12.41 3.63
CA GLY A 221 -4.62 -11.59 4.83
C GLY A 221 -5.37 -12.27 5.98
N GLY A 222 -4.98 -11.88 7.20
CA GLY A 222 -5.45 -12.54 8.42
C GLY A 222 -4.91 -13.96 8.48
N GLN A 223 -5.74 -14.92 8.90
CA GLN A 223 -5.36 -16.33 9.03
C GLN A 223 -5.43 -17.11 7.69
N ALA A 224 -5.60 -16.44 6.56
CA ALA A 224 -5.80 -17.07 5.25
C ALA A 224 -4.52 -17.10 4.40
N ILE A 225 -3.75 -18.21 4.49
CA ILE A 225 -2.83 -18.62 3.42
C ILE A 225 -3.58 -19.54 2.47
N GLY A 226 -3.55 -19.16 1.19
CA GLY A 226 -4.14 -19.94 0.12
C GLY A 226 -5.63 -19.66 -0.05
N ILE A 227 -6.11 -19.89 -1.26
CA ILE A 227 -7.46 -19.51 -1.69
C ILE A 227 -8.53 -20.31 -0.96
N GLN A 228 -8.26 -21.58 -0.62
CA GLN A 228 -9.18 -22.42 0.15
C GLN A 228 -9.41 -21.86 1.56
N ALA A 229 -8.32 -21.61 2.29
CA ALA A 229 -8.41 -20.98 3.61
C ALA A 229 -9.04 -19.58 3.52
N ALA A 230 -8.78 -18.83 2.45
CA ALA A 230 -9.41 -17.54 2.22
C ALA A 230 -10.93 -17.66 2.05
N ALA A 231 -11.42 -18.59 1.21
CA ALA A 231 -12.85 -18.82 1.02
C ALA A 231 -13.54 -19.22 2.34
N GLU A 232 -12.92 -20.10 3.13
CA GLU A 232 -13.45 -20.55 4.41
C GLU A 232 -13.43 -19.46 5.49
N ASN A 233 -12.38 -18.62 5.50
CA ASN A 233 -12.21 -17.55 6.47
C ASN A 233 -13.11 -16.36 6.17
N TYR A 234 -13.17 -15.90 4.91
CA TYR A 234 -13.94 -14.73 4.52
C TYR A 234 -15.43 -15.04 4.29
N PHE A 235 -15.77 -16.21 3.75
CA PHE A 235 -17.13 -16.54 3.31
C PHE A 235 -17.72 -17.80 3.96
N GLY A 236 -16.91 -18.60 4.65
CA GLY A 236 -17.39 -19.81 5.32
C GLY A 236 -17.74 -20.95 4.36
N LYS A 237 -17.11 -21.00 3.18
CA LYS A 237 -17.37 -22.01 2.14
C LYS A 237 -16.10 -22.44 1.40
N SER A 238 -16.21 -23.46 0.56
CA SER A 238 -15.07 -23.97 -0.22
C SER A 238 -14.66 -23.01 -1.34
N ALA A 239 -13.38 -22.98 -1.70
CA ALA A 239 -12.91 -22.15 -2.83
C ALA A 239 -13.50 -22.61 -4.18
N SER A 240 -13.89 -23.87 -4.29
CA SER A 240 -14.62 -24.41 -5.45
C SER A 240 -15.99 -23.78 -5.66
N GLU A 241 -16.55 -23.10 -4.65
CA GLU A 241 -17.89 -22.51 -4.66
C GLU A 241 -17.85 -20.97 -4.74
N LEU A 242 -16.68 -20.38 -5.01
CA LEU A 242 -16.53 -18.93 -5.12
C LEU A 242 -17.26 -18.38 -6.35
N THR A 243 -18.07 -17.35 -6.12
CA THR A 243 -18.76 -16.62 -7.19
C THR A 243 -17.87 -15.52 -7.77
N LEU A 244 -18.33 -14.82 -8.81
CA LEU A 244 -17.58 -13.71 -9.41
C LEU A 244 -17.30 -12.58 -8.41
N GLU A 245 -18.30 -12.24 -7.59
CA GLU A 245 -18.21 -11.21 -6.56
C GLU A 245 -17.11 -11.54 -5.55
N GLU A 246 -17.07 -12.77 -5.06
CA GLU A 246 -16.12 -13.19 -4.04
C GLU A 246 -14.73 -13.44 -4.64
N ALA A 247 -14.66 -14.05 -5.82
CA ALA A 247 -13.42 -14.27 -6.56
C ALA A 247 -12.72 -12.96 -6.89
N SER A 248 -13.48 -11.95 -7.35
CA SER A 248 -12.93 -10.63 -7.66
C SER A 248 -12.43 -9.89 -6.42
N LEU A 249 -13.07 -10.08 -5.26
CA LEU A 249 -12.56 -9.53 -4.01
C LEU A 249 -11.25 -10.22 -3.61
N LEU A 250 -11.24 -11.56 -3.53
CA LEU A 250 -10.07 -12.33 -3.09
C LEU A 250 -8.87 -12.11 -4.01
N ALA A 251 -9.08 -12.07 -5.33
CA ALA A 251 -8.02 -11.78 -6.30
C ALA A 251 -7.38 -10.39 -6.09
N GLY A 252 -8.08 -9.44 -5.46
CA GLY A 252 -7.56 -8.10 -5.18
C GLY A 252 -6.67 -8.00 -3.95
N LEU A 253 -6.76 -8.97 -3.02
CA LEU A 253 -6.08 -8.94 -1.72
C LEU A 253 -4.55 -9.16 -1.77
N PRO A 254 -3.99 -10.10 -2.56
CA PRO A 254 -2.57 -10.46 -2.53
C PRO A 254 -1.58 -9.31 -2.67
N GLN A 255 -1.96 -8.24 -3.37
CA GLN A 255 -1.10 -7.07 -3.58
C GLN A 255 -0.69 -6.41 -2.24
N ALA A 256 -1.63 -6.27 -1.31
CA ALA A 256 -1.43 -5.67 0.00
C ALA A 256 -2.52 -6.20 0.96
N PRO A 257 -2.41 -7.46 1.41
CA PRO A 257 -3.47 -8.14 2.15
C PRO A 257 -3.87 -7.43 3.44
N SER A 258 -2.92 -6.82 4.15
CA SER A 258 -3.22 -6.04 5.36
C SER A 258 -4.03 -4.78 5.03
N ARG A 259 -3.74 -4.13 3.91
CA ARG A 259 -4.37 -2.87 3.50
C ARG A 259 -5.74 -3.07 2.87
N TYR A 260 -5.87 -4.03 1.97
CA TYR A 260 -7.10 -4.30 1.23
C TYR A 260 -8.07 -5.25 1.93
N SER A 261 -7.76 -5.70 3.14
CA SER A 261 -8.67 -6.54 3.92
C SER A 261 -10.02 -5.84 4.14
N PRO A 262 -11.16 -6.51 3.84
CA PRO A 262 -12.48 -5.99 4.14
C PRO A 262 -12.73 -5.86 5.65
N TYR A 263 -11.94 -6.54 6.50
CA TYR A 263 -12.02 -6.40 7.95
C TYR A 263 -11.37 -5.11 8.46
N ARG A 264 -10.47 -4.49 7.68
CA ARG A 264 -9.88 -3.19 8.03
C ARG A 264 -10.64 -2.02 7.44
N ASP A 265 -10.91 -2.09 6.13
CA ASP A 265 -11.51 -1.00 5.38
C ASP A 265 -12.39 -1.57 4.25
N PRO A 266 -13.69 -1.79 4.52
CA PRO A 266 -14.61 -2.33 3.53
C PRO A 266 -14.72 -1.49 2.25
N GLU A 267 -14.58 -0.16 2.35
CA GLU A 267 -14.66 0.72 1.19
C GLU A 267 -13.43 0.57 0.31
N LEU A 268 -12.23 0.54 0.90
CA LEU A 268 -11.01 0.33 0.15
C LEU A 268 -10.95 -1.06 -0.47
N ALA A 269 -11.45 -2.08 0.23
CA ALA A 269 -11.58 -3.43 -0.30
C ALA A 269 -12.52 -3.48 -1.53
N ARG A 270 -13.68 -2.80 -1.47
CA ARG A 270 -14.61 -2.64 -2.60
C ARG A 270 -13.99 -1.88 -3.77
N TRP A 271 -13.25 -0.80 -3.49
CA TRP A 271 -12.52 -0.08 -4.53
C TRP A 271 -11.52 -1.00 -5.25
N ARG A 272 -10.76 -1.80 -4.48
CA ARG A 272 -9.80 -2.76 -5.04
C ARG A 272 -10.49 -3.88 -5.84
N GLN A 273 -11.63 -4.40 -5.37
CA GLN A 273 -12.46 -5.35 -6.11
C GLN A 273 -12.94 -4.74 -7.45
N GLY A 274 -13.36 -3.48 -7.44
CA GLY A 274 -13.73 -2.75 -8.65
C GLY A 274 -12.63 -2.71 -9.70
N GLU A 275 -11.37 -2.57 -9.27
CA GLU A 275 -10.21 -2.64 -10.17
C GLU A 275 -10.02 -4.04 -10.77
N VAL A 276 -10.24 -5.11 -10.00
CA VAL A 276 -10.21 -6.49 -10.51
C VAL A 276 -11.29 -6.69 -11.58
N LEU A 277 -12.53 -6.29 -11.29
CA LEU A 277 -13.66 -6.41 -12.23
C LEU A 277 -13.40 -5.63 -13.52
N ARG A 278 -12.89 -4.39 -13.39
CA ARG A 278 -12.51 -3.57 -14.54
C ARG A 278 -11.47 -4.29 -15.41
N ARG A 279 -10.47 -4.94 -14.79
CA ARG A 279 -9.47 -5.74 -15.51
C ARG A 279 -10.06 -6.97 -16.19
N MET A 280 -10.91 -7.73 -15.49
CA MET A 280 -11.59 -8.88 -16.07
C MET A 280 -12.44 -8.48 -17.30
N ARG A 281 -13.11 -7.32 -17.25
CA ARG A 281 -13.85 -6.79 -18.40
C ARG A 281 -12.93 -6.36 -19.54
N GLU A 282 -11.83 -5.66 -19.23
CA GLU A 282 -10.81 -5.26 -20.23
C GLU A 282 -10.15 -6.46 -20.93
N ASP A 283 -10.11 -7.60 -20.25
CA ASP A 283 -9.59 -8.86 -20.77
C ASP A 283 -10.65 -9.72 -21.47
N GLY A 284 -11.93 -9.33 -21.39
CA GLY A 284 -13.05 -9.98 -22.06
C GLY A 284 -13.64 -11.17 -21.30
N TYR A 285 -13.32 -11.36 -20.02
CA TYR A 285 -13.86 -12.44 -19.19
C TYR A 285 -15.26 -12.16 -18.65
N ILE A 286 -15.61 -10.89 -18.46
CA ILE A 286 -16.94 -10.47 -17.99
C ILE A 286 -17.50 -9.34 -18.85
N THR A 287 -18.82 -9.19 -18.84
CA THR A 287 -19.51 -8.07 -19.50
C THR A 287 -19.57 -6.83 -18.60
N ARG A 288 -19.97 -5.69 -19.16
CA ARG A 288 -20.16 -4.46 -18.39
C ARG A 288 -21.33 -4.59 -17.41
N GLU A 289 -22.36 -5.34 -17.78
CA GLU A 289 -23.53 -5.60 -16.96
C GLU A 289 -23.14 -6.40 -15.72
N GLN A 290 -22.32 -7.45 -15.87
CA GLN A 290 -21.79 -8.23 -14.76
C GLN A 290 -20.89 -7.39 -13.84
N GLU A 291 -20.04 -6.53 -14.39
CA GLU A 291 -19.22 -5.61 -13.60
C GLU A 291 -20.08 -4.70 -12.71
N GLU A 292 -21.13 -4.10 -13.27
CA GLU A 292 -22.01 -3.19 -12.52
C GLU A 292 -22.92 -3.94 -11.53
N GLU A 293 -23.36 -5.16 -11.85
CA GLU A 293 -24.10 -6.03 -10.93
C GLU A 293 -23.27 -6.37 -9.68
N VAL A 294 -22.02 -6.78 -9.86
CA VAL A 294 -21.12 -7.10 -8.75
C VAL A 294 -20.84 -5.86 -7.90
N LYS A 295 -20.58 -4.69 -8.50
CA LYS A 295 -20.33 -3.44 -7.76
C LYS A 295 -21.49 -3.02 -6.86
N ASN A 296 -22.72 -3.39 -7.24
CA ASN A 296 -23.92 -3.09 -6.46
C ASN A 296 -24.28 -4.19 -5.44
N THR A 297 -23.59 -5.34 -5.49
CA THR A 297 -23.81 -6.44 -4.57
C THR A 297 -23.06 -6.23 -3.26
N LYS A 298 -23.77 -6.30 -2.13
CA LYS A 298 -23.15 -6.30 -0.80
C LYS A 298 -22.71 -7.72 -0.44
N LEU A 299 -21.40 -7.93 -0.39
CA LEU A 299 -20.82 -9.17 0.13
C LEU A 299 -21.10 -9.30 1.63
N LYS A 300 -21.43 -10.52 2.06
CA LYS A 300 -21.55 -10.88 3.47
C LYS A 300 -20.29 -11.61 3.89
N PHE A 301 -19.57 -11.06 4.85
CA PHE A 301 -18.37 -11.67 5.39
C PHE A 301 -18.72 -12.50 6.61
N LYS A 302 -18.03 -13.62 6.78
CA LYS A 302 -17.98 -14.29 8.08
C LYS A 302 -17.34 -13.31 9.07
N PRO A 303 -17.88 -13.16 10.29
CA PRO A 303 -17.21 -12.38 11.33
C PRO A 303 -15.80 -12.94 11.50
N GLU A 304 -14.79 -12.06 11.40
CA GLU A 304 -13.41 -12.44 11.67
C GLU A 304 -13.36 -13.10 13.05
N GLY A 305 -12.70 -14.26 13.15
CA GLY A 305 -12.82 -15.18 14.28
C GLY A 305 -12.84 -14.47 15.64
N SER A 306 -13.68 -14.97 16.55
CA SER A 306 -14.02 -14.40 17.87
C SER A 306 -12.85 -14.14 18.84
N GLN A 307 -11.61 -14.26 18.39
CA GLN A 307 -10.39 -14.11 19.18
C GLN A 307 -9.69 -12.76 19.03
N ILE A 308 -10.01 -11.95 18.01
CA ILE A 308 -9.39 -10.61 17.87
C ILE A 308 -9.86 -9.66 18.97
N ARG A 309 -8.91 -9.05 19.68
CA ARG A 309 -9.16 -8.02 20.70
C ARG A 309 -8.61 -6.69 20.24
N ALA A 310 -9.35 -5.61 20.53
CA ALA A 310 -9.02 -4.27 20.05
C ALA A 310 -8.81 -4.23 18.51
N PRO A 311 -9.78 -4.69 17.72
CA PRO A 311 -9.58 -4.99 16.30
C PRO A 311 -9.09 -3.80 15.47
N HIS A 312 -9.66 -2.60 15.69
CA HIS A 312 -9.20 -1.36 15.04
C HIS A 312 -7.71 -1.09 15.27
N PHE A 313 -7.24 -1.29 16.50
CA PHE A 313 -5.83 -1.11 16.85
C PHE A 313 -4.95 -2.22 16.26
N VAL A 314 -5.40 -3.47 16.31
CA VAL A 314 -4.68 -4.62 15.74
C VAL A 314 -4.48 -4.44 14.24
N MET A 315 -5.52 -4.04 13.51
CA MET A 315 -5.44 -3.82 12.06
C MET A 315 -4.53 -2.64 11.72
N TYR A 316 -4.59 -1.57 12.51
CA TYR A 316 -3.63 -0.45 12.41
C TYR A 316 -2.18 -0.91 12.62
N VAL A 317 -1.92 -1.74 13.63
CA VAL A 317 -0.57 -2.29 13.89
C VAL A 317 -0.12 -3.22 12.76
N LYS A 318 -1.01 -4.07 12.22
CA LYS A 318 -0.68 -4.93 11.06
C LYS A 318 -0.22 -4.10 9.87
N GLU A 319 -0.93 -3.03 9.54
CA GLU A 319 -0.56 -2.13 8.45
C GLU A 319 0.82 -1.48 8.69
N LEU A 320 1.06 -0.94 9.90
CA LEU A 320 2.37 -0.37 10.25
C LEU A 320 3.51 -1.39 10.12
N LEU A 321 3.28 -2.63 10.56
CA LEU A 321 4.26 -3.71 10.44
C LEU A 321 4.49 -4.05 8.96
N ALA A 322 3.43 -4.08 8.14
CA ALA A 322 3.51 -4.42 6.73
C ALA A 322 4.25 -3.32 5.94
N GLU A 323 4.05 -2.06 6.29
CA GLU A 323 4.81 -0.93 5.75
C GLU A 323 6.30 -1.03 6.08
N ARG A 324 6.61 -1.37 7.34
CA ARG A 324 7.99 -1.40 7.85
C ARG A 324 8.78 -2.63 7.41
N TYR A 325 8.16 -3.81 7.45
CA TYR A 325 8.84 -5.10 7.27
C TYR A 325 8.37 -5.86 6.02
N GLY A 326 7.29 -5.42 5.37
CA GLY A 326 6.68 -6.10 4.23
C GLY A 326 5.65 -7.14 4.64
N GLU A 327 4.59 -7.26 3.84
CA GLU A 327 3.45 -8.16 4.05
C GLU A 327 3.90 -9.60 4.37
N THR A 328 4.73 -10.20 3.52
CA THR A 328 5.19 -11.59 3.69
C THR A 328 5.83 -11.85 5.05
N PHE A 329 6.59 -10.90 5.60
CA PHE A 329 7.26 -11.08 6.90
C PHE A 329 6.30 -10.93 8.07
N VAL A 330 5.35 -10.00 7.98
CA VAL A 330 4.33 -9.82 9.02
C VAL A 330 3.48 -11.07 9.11
N GLU A 331 3.13 -11.62 7.95
CA GLU A 331 2.31 -12.80 7.87
C GLU A 331 3.13 -14.04 8.33
N THR A 332 4.21 -14.41 7.64
CA THR A 332 4.90 -15.71 7.87
C THR A 332 6.13 -15.67 8.81
N GLY A 333 6.52 -14.50 9.31
CA GLY A 333 7.81 -14.31 9.97
C GLY A 333 7.89 -14.73 11.44
N GLY A 334 6.78 -15.16 12.05
CA GLY A 334 6.77 -15.59 13.45
C GLY A 334 7.06 -14.47 14.46
N LEU A 335 6.60 -13.25 14.18
CA LEU A 335 6.92 -12.11 15.02
C LEU A 335 6.20 -12.17 16.37
N ARG A 336 6.91 -11.81 17.43
CA ARG A 336 6.30 -11.49 18.74
C ARG A 336 6.24 -9.99 18.91
N VAL A 337 5.07 -9.40 18.72
CA VAL A 337 4.87 -7.94 18.68
C VAL A 337 4.28 -7.47 20.00
N THR A 338 5.01 -6.66 20.77
CA THR A 338 4.47 -5.98 21.96
C THR A 338 4.11 -4.54 21.60
N THR A 339 2.88 -4.14 21.91
CA THR A 339 2.32 -2.82 21.55
C THR A 339 2.16 -1.91 22.76
N SER A 340 1.79 -0.64 22.53
CA SER A 340 1.49 0.31 23.60
C SER A 340 0.08 0.18 24.20
N LEU A 341 -0.81 -0.57 23.55
CA LEU A 341 -2.21 -0.70 23.96
C LEU A 341 -2.28 -1.27 25.37
N ASP A 342 -3.12 -0.68 26.22
CA ASP A 342 -3.55 -1.30 27.46
C ASP A 342 -4.94 -1.91 27.23
N LEU A 343 -5.03 -3.25 27.18
CA LEU A 343 -6.29 -3.92 26.86
C LEU A 343 -7.38 -3.65 27.91
N THR A 344 -7.02 -3.52 29.18
CA THR A 344 -7.98 -3.25 30.25
C THR A 344 -8.58 -1.85 30.08
N LEU A 345 -7.75 -0.84 29.80
CA LEU A 345 -8.20 0.51 29.52
C LEU A 345 -9.01 0.58 28.23
N HIS A 346 -8.56 -0.12 27.18
CA HIS A 346 -9.24 -0.19 25.90
C HIS A 346 -10.67 -0.72 26.04
N ASN A 347 -10.86 -1.85 26.73
CA ASN A 347 -12.19 -2.42 26.94
C ASN A 347 -13.13 -1.46 27.68
N LYS A 348 -12.60 -0.68 28.63
CA LYS A 348 -13.38 0.35 29.34
C LYS A 348 -13.82 1.47 28.39
N PHE A 349 -12.93 1.96 27.53
CA PHE A 349 -13.26 2.99 26.56
C PHE A 349 -14.18 2.49 25.44
N GLN A 350 -14.00 1.26 24.96
CA GLN A 350 -14.94 0.62 24.02
C GLN A 350 -16.34 0.63 24.61
N LYS A 351 -16.49 0.20 25.88
CA LYS A 351 -17.77 0.23 26.58
C LYS A 351 -18.36 1.64 26.65
N TYR A 352 -17.57 2.66 26.99
CA TYR A 352 -18.06 4.04 27.03
C TYR A 352 -18.54 4.52 25.66
N VAL A 353 -17.78 4.29 24.59
CA VAL A 353 -18.20 4.64 23.24
C VAL A 353 -19.51 3.93 22.88
N THR A 354 -19.62 2.62 23.15
CA THR A 354 -20.84 1.85 22.89
C THR A 354 -22.04 2.37 23.68
N ASP A 355 -21.87 2.69 24.96
CA ASP A 355 -22.95 3.14 25.84
C ASP A 355 -23.44 4.55 25.48
N GLU A 356 -22.52 5.50 25.22
CA GLU A 356 -22.87 6.86 24.81
C GLU A 356 -23.62 6.86 23.47
N VAL A 357 -23.13 6.12 22.47
CA VAL A 357 -23.82 6.03 21.17
C VAL A 357 -25.21 5.39 21.31
N LYS A 358 -25.42 4.47 22.26
CA LYS A 358 -26.75 3.91 22.54
C LYS A 358 -27.69 4.96 23.15
N GLN A 359 -27.20 5.80 24.06
CA GLN A 359 -27.99 6.86 24.70
C GLN A 359 -28.36 7.97 23.70
N ASP A 360 -27.44 8.34 22.82
CA ASP A 360 -27.61 9.42 21.84
C ASP A 360 -28.35 9.00 20.57
N ARG A 361 -28.97 7.80 20.55
CA ARG A 361 -29.79 7.35 19.41
C ARG A 361 -30.95 8.31 19.09
N ILE A 362 -31.46 9.04 20.09
CA ILE A 362 -32.50 10.07 19.92
C ILE A 362 -32.03 11.17 18.95
N TRP A 363 -30.73 11.47 18.95
CA TRP A 363 -30.09 12.46 18.08
C TRP A 363 -29.60 11.85 16.76
N ARG A 364 -30.00 10.61 16.44
CA ARG A 364 -29.58 9.86 15.25
C ARG A 364 -28.06 9.62 15.19
N VAL A 365 -27.38 9.57 16.34
CA VAL A 365 -25.98 9.13 16.41
C VAL A 365 -25.94 7.63 16.14
N SER A 366 -25.21 7.24 15.08
CA SER A 366 -25.11 5.84 14.64
C SER A 366 -23.79 5.17 15.03
N ASN A 367 -22.73 5.94 15.25
CA ASN A 367 -21.38 5.44 15.50
C ASN A 367 -20.58 6.44 16.37
N GLY A 368 -19.44 6.01 16.91
CA GLY A 368 -18.55 6.81 17.75
C GLY A 368 -17.13 6.25 17.77
N ALA A 369 -16.15 7.09 18.07
CA ALA A 369 -14.74 6.72 18.05
C ALA A 369 -13.94 7.47 19.11
N LEU A 370 -12.82 6.87 19.55
CA LEU A 370 -11.97 7.41 20.61
C LEU A 370 -10.53 6.96 20.41
N VAL A 371 -9.58 7.90 20.54
CA VAL A 371 -8.16 7.60 20.73
C VAL A 371 -7.72 8.17 22.07
N ALA A 372 -7.04 7.35 22.88
CA ALA A 372 -6.40 7.79 24.10
C ALA A 372 -4.89 7.64 23.96
N THR A 373 -4.16 8.74 24.16
CA THR A 373 -2.70 8.77 24.06
C THR A 373 -2.05 9.17 25.37
N ASN A 374 -0.80 8.75 25.56
CA ASN A 374 0.07 9.29 26.60
C ASN A 374 0.62 10.65 26.16
N PRO A 375 0.30 11.78 26.83
CA PRO A 375 0.71 13.11 26.37
C PRO A 375 2.23 13.34 26.37
N ARG A 376 3.00 12.55 27.13
CA ARG A 376 4.46 12.70 27.20
C ARG A 376 5.19 11.94 26.11
N THR A 377 4.66 10.78 25.71
CA THR A 377 5.35 9.84 24.80
C THR A 377 4.67 9.72 23.44
N GLY A 378 3.40 10.12 23.32
CA GLY A 378 2.58 9.90 22.13
C GLY A 378 2.05 8.48 21.98
N GLU A 379 2.36 7.57 22.92
CA GLU A 379 1.89 6.18 22.88
C GLU A 379 0.36 6.09 22.81
N ILE A 380 -0.16 5.26 21.90
CA ILE A 380 -1.60 4.98 21.81
C ILE A 380 -1.94 3.91 22.84
N LEU A 381 -2.69 4.30 23.87
CA LEU A 381 -3.12 3.42 24.95
C LEU A 381 -4.44 2.71 24.63
N SER A 382 -5.28 3.34 23.79
CA SER A 382 -6.52 2.78 23.26
C SER A 382 -6.88 3.44 21.93
N MET A 383 -7.37 2.64 20.99
CA MET A 383 -7.94 3.10 19.73
C MET A 383 -9.26 2.35 19.47
N VAL A 384 -10.37 3.06 19.59
CA VAL A 384 -11.73 2.59 19.32
C VAL A 384 -12.20 3.28 18.05
N GLY A 385 -12.23 2.56 16.93
CA GLY A 385 -12.63 3.10 15.62
C GLY A 385 -14.14 3.18 15.40
N SER A 386 -14.92 2.41 16.14
CA SER A 386 -16.38 2.36 16.02
C SER A 386 -17.03 1.88 17.33
N LYS A 387 -18.36 2.07 17.45
CA LYS A 387 -19.14 1.57 18.61
C LYS A 387 -19.14 0.04 18.71
N ASP A 388 -18.98 -0.64 17.58
CA ASP A 388 -18.97 -2.09 17.43
C ASP A 388 -18.29 -2.41 16.11
N TYR A 389 -17.17 -3.13 16.17
CA TYR A 389 -16.38 -3.49 14.98
C TYR A 389 -17.09 -4.51 14.09
N PHE A 390 -17.90 -5.39 14.68
CA PHE A 390 -18.53 -6.50 13.97
C PHE A 390 -19.95 -6.17 13.48
N ASP A 391 -20.38 -4.91 13.61
CA ASP A 391 -21.70 -4.46 13.15
C ASP A 391 -21.60 -3.90 11.73
N ASP A 392 -21.87 -4.75 10.74
CA ASP A 392 -21.87 -4.37 9.33
C ASP A 392 -22.91 -3.29 9.00
N ALA A 393 -23.97 -3.12 9.81
CA ALA A 393 -25.01 -2.13 9.54
C ALA A 393 -24.52 -0.68 9.72
N ILE A 394 -23.37 -0.50 10.35
CA ILE A 394 -22.71 0.81 10.57
C ILE A 394 -21.31 0.88 9.96
N ASP A 395 -20.96 -0.09 9.10
CA ASP A 395 -19.60 -0.29 8.59
C ASP A 395 -18.58 -0.33 9.74
N GLY A 396 -18.85 -1.18 10.76
CA GLY A 396 -18.13 -1.21 12.03
C GLY A 396 -16.61 -1.35 11.92
N GLN A 397 -16.14 -1.99 10.86
CA GLN A 397 -14.74 -2.20 10.53
C GLN A 397 -14.02 -0.91 10.14
N PHE A 398 -14.74 0.08 9.61
CA PHE A 398 -14.17 1.37 9.24
C PHE A 398 -13.61 2.09 10.47
N ASN A 399 -12.30 2.30 10.49
CA ASN A 399 -11.64 2.97 11.60
C ASN A 399 -11.76 4.50 11.48
N VAL A 400 -12.76 5.08 12.16
CA VAL A 400 -12.98 6.53 12.16
C VAL A 400 -11.77 7.30 12.72
N THR A 401 -10.96 6.69 13.59
CA THR A 401 -9.82 7.39 14.23
C THR A 401 -8.67 7.70 13.26
N THR A 402 -8.62 7.03 12.12
CA THR A 402 -7.61 7.21 11.07
C THR A 402 -8.20 7.78 9.78
N SER A 403 -9.49 8.14 9.78
CA SER A 403 -10.19 8.63 8.60
C SER A 403 -9.78 10.07 8.25
N PRO A 404 -9.39 10.35 6.97
CA PRO A 404 -9.10 11.69 6.48
C PRO A 404 -10.33 12.41 5.89
N SER A 405 -11.53 11.99 6.30
CA SER A 405 -12.80 12.41 5.68
C SER A 405 -13.73 13.16 6.65
N ARG A 406 -13.22 13.58 7.82
CA ARG A 406 -13.97 14.40 8.78
C ARG A 406 -13.28 15.72 9.11
N GLN A 407 -13.95 16.81 8.76
CA GLN A 407 -13.51 18.14 9.19
C GLN A 407 -13.49 18.27 10.73
N PRO A 408 -12.47 18.95 11.30
CA PRO A 408 -12.31 19.08 12.75
C PRO A 408 -13.36 20.02 13.40
N GLY A 409 -14.07 20.82 12.61
CA GLY A 409 -14.99 21.83 13.11
C GLY A 409 -14.28 22.81 14.05
N SER A 410 -14.90 23.13 15.19
CA SER A 410 -14.31 24.08 16.16
C SER A 410 -13.02 23.59 16.84
N SER A 411 -12.68 22.31 16.74
CA SER A 411 -11.44 21.77 17.34
C SER A 411 -10.16 22.24 16.64
N ILE A 412 -10.26 22.91 15.48
CA ILE A 412 -9.13 23.58 14.81
C ILE A 412 -8.71 24.89 15.50
N LYS A 413 -9.63 25.55 16.23
CA LYS A 413 -9.40 26.88 16.81
C LYS A 413 -8.17 26.95 17.74
N PRO A 414 -7.88 25.96 18.60
CA PRO A 414 -6.65 25.93 19.38
C PRO A 414 -5.38 26.18 18.56
N ILE A 415 -5.26 25.65 17.34
CA ILE A 415 -4.09 25.85 16.48
C ILE A 415 -3.95 27.32 16.07
N THR A 416 -5.07 27.97 15.74
CA THR A 416 -5.11 29.43 15.49
C THR A 416 -4.60 30.22 16.70
N TYR A 417 -5.00 29.83 17.92
CA TYR A 417 -4.58 30.53 19.13
C TYR A 417 -3.15 30.22 19.55
N VAL A 418 -2.65 29.00 19.32
CA VAL A 418 -1.21 28.66 19.49
C VAL A 418 -0.37 29.52 18.55
N THR A 419 -0.80 29.68 17.30
CA THR A 419 -0.15 30.57 16.32
C THR A 419 -0.14 32.01 16.84
N ALA A 420 -1.25 32.49 17.41
CA ALA A 420 -1.31 33.81 18.03
C ALA A 420 -0.30 33.96 19.18
N PHE A 421 -0.20 32.96 20.06
CA PHE A 421 0.75 33.00 21.16
C PHE A 421 2.21 32.99 20.68
N LYS A 422 2.53 32.22 19.61
CA LYS A 422 3.86 32.27 18.96
C LYS A 422 4.20 33.67 18.43
N GLN A 423 3.19 34.46 18.05
CA GLN A 423 3.34 35.83 17.54
C GLN A 423 3.22 36.93 18.63
N GLY A 424 3.20 36.56 19.91
CA GLY A 424 3.20 37.52 21.02
C GLY A 424 1.83 38.00 21.49
N PHE A 425 0.72 37.44 20.98
CA PHE A 425 -0.59 37.64 21.59
C PHE A 425 -0.65 36.95 22.96
N SER A 426 -1.49 37.45 23.86
CA SER A 426 -1.65 36.89 25.21
C SER A 426 -3.10 36.47 25.46
N PRO A 427 -3.37 35.63 26.48
CA PRO A 427 -4.73 35.33 26.90
C PRO A 427 -5.57 36.57 27.29
N ALA A 428 -4.91 37.69 27.62
CA ALA A 428 -5.54 38.96 27.97
C ALA A 428 -5.86 39.86 26.75
N THR A 429 -5.27 39.58 25.58
CA THR A 429 -5.52 40.34 24.34
C THR A 429 -7.02 40.42 24.06
N ARG A 430 -7.50 41.62 23.75
CA ARG A 430 -8.90 41.90 23.45
C ARG A 430 -9.19 41.71 21.97
N LEU A 431 -10.28 41.02 21.67
CA LEU A 431 -10.82 40.80 20.34
C LEU A 431 -12.23 41.38 20.25
N ILE A 432 -12.52 42.00 19.13
CA ILE A 432 -13.84 42.57 18.85
C ILE A 432 -14.73 41.45 18.31
N GLY A 433 -15.82 41.10 19.01
CA GLY A 433 -16.72 40.01 18.62
C GLY A 433 -17.88 40.40 17.71
N VAL A 434 -17.88 41.63 17.17
CA VAL A 434 -18.96 42.14 16.31
C VAL A 434 -19.01 41.41 14.96
N PRO A 435 -20.20 41.22 14.36
CA PRO A 435 -20.36 40.66 13.02
C PRO A 435 -19.41 41.32 12.03
N THR A 436 -18.73 40.50 11.23
CA THR A 436 -17.71 40.97 10.28
C THR A 436 -17.80 40.12 9.03
N THR A 437 -17.68 40.79 7.89
CA THR A 437 -17.66 40.13 6.58
C THR A 437 -16.20 40.05 6.13
N PHE A 438 -15.78 38.85 5.74
CA PHE A 438 -14.43 38.56 5.26
C PHE A 438 -14.48 38.27 3.76
N ASP A 439 -13.38 38.59 3.08
CA ASP A 439 -13.15 38.09 1.74
C ASP A 439 -12.72 36.61 1.85
N ALA A 440 -13.37 35.74 1.08
CA ALA A 440 -13.07 34.31 1.06
C ALA A 440 -12.08 33.94 -0.06
N GLY A 441 -11.64 34.92 -0.86
CA GLY A 441 -10.75 34.74 -1.99
C GLY A 441 -11.44 34.93 -3.33
N ALA A 442 -10.64 34.97 -4.40
CA ALA A 442 -11.11 35.24 -5.75
C ALA A 442 -12.21 34.22 -6.18
N GLY A 443 -13.36 34.74 -6.61
CA GLY A 443 -14.48 33.94 -7.08
C GLY A 443 -15.34 33.31 -5.98
N GLN A 444 -15.03 33.52 -4.69
CA GLN A 444 -15.81 32.98 -3.58
C GLN A 444 -16.80 34.01 -3.02
N PRO A 445 -17.98 33.59 -2.53
CA PRO A 445 -18.89 34.49 -1.84
C PRO A 445 -18.25 35.01 -0.57
N LYS A 446 -18.57 36.26 -0.20
CA LYS A 446 -18.09 36.86 1.05
C LYS A 446 -18.48 36.00 2.25
N TYR A 447 -17.52 35.73 3.13
CA TYR A 447 -17.73 34.91 4.30
C TYR A 447 -18.24 35.74 5.49
N LYS A 448 -19.37 35.36 6.07
CA LYS A 448 -20.00 36.04 7.21
C LYS A 448 -20.18 35.06 8.37
N PRO A 449 -19.16 34.83 9.21
CA PRO A 449 -19.29 33.91 10.33
C PRO A 449 -20.32 34.41 11.35
N GLN A 450 -21.06 33.47 11.94
CA GLN A 450 -21.99 33.73 13.04
C GLN A 450 -21.55 32.93 14.27
N ASN A 451 -21.75 33.50 15.46
CA ASN A 451 -21.57 32.75 16.70
C ASN A 451 -22.77 31.80 16.90
N PHE A 452 -22.55 30.70 17.62
CA PHE A 452 -23.63 29.83 18.05
C PHE A 452 -24.68 30.64 18.84
N ALA A 453 -25.96 30.37 18.60
CA ALA A 453 -27.09 31.10 19.17
C ALA A 453 -27.11 32.63 18.92
N ASN A 454 -26.48 33.13 17.84
CA ASN A 454 -26.49 34.55 17.44
C ASN A 454 -26.01 35.54 18.53
N GLN A 455 -25.19 35.07 19.47
CA GLN A 455 -24.70 35.93 20.55
C GLN A 455 -23.68 36.96 20.04
N ASN A 456 -23.99 38.24 20.23
CA ASN A 456 -23.14 39.35 19.84
C ASN A 456 -22.31 39.84 21.02
N TYR A 457 -21.03 39.50 21.01
CA TYR A 457 -20.08 40.01 22.00
C TYR A 457 -19.38 41.26 21.45
N ARG A 458 -19.42 42.38 22.18
CA ARG A 458 -18.71 43.60 21.73
C ARG A 458 -17.19 43.41 21.79
N ILE A 459 -16.66 43.10 22.97
CA ILE A 459 -15.22 42.88 23.21
C ILE A 459 -15.06 41.67 24.14
N VAL A 460 -14.18 40.74 23.77
CA VAL A 460 -13.84 39.54 24.56
C VAL A 460 -12.33 39.38 24.66
N SER A 461 -11.83 38.80 25.74
CA SER A 461 -10.42 38.38 25.80
C SER A 461 -10.20 37.11 24.97
N VAL A 462 -8.97 36.86 24.50
CA VAL A 462 -8.58 35.59 23.89
C VAL A 462 -8.94 34.41 24.78
N ARG A 463 -8.69 34.50 26.09
CA ARG A 463 -9.09 33.47 27.08
C ARG A 463 -10.57 33.16 27.02
N ARG A 464 -11.43 34.19 26.96
CA ARG A 464 -12.89 34.01 26.87
C ARG A 464 -13.29 33.46 25.50
N ALA A 465 -12.65 33.93 24.44
CA ALA A 465 -12.94 33.51 23.06
C ALA A 465 -12.70 32.01 22.85
N ILE A 466 -11.52 31.49 23.26
CA ILE A 466 -11.22 30.06 23.16
C ILE A 466 -12.06 29.24 24.14
N GLY A 467 -12.22 29.69 25.40
CA GLY A 467 -12.96 28.96 26.43
C GLY A 467 -14.47 28.84 26.15
N ASN A 468 -15.03 29.69 25.29
CA ASN A 468 -16.44 29.62 24.85
C ASN A 468 -16.57 29.24 23.36
N SER A 469 -15.46 28.86 22.71
CA SER A 469 -15.44 28.49 21.29
C SER A 469 -16.11 29.51 20.36
N LEU A 470 -15.90 30.81 20.58
CA LEU A 470 -16.56 31.86 19.79
C LEU A 470 -16.04 31.89 18.35
N ASN A 471 -16.95 31.89 17.35
CA ASN A 471 -16.60 31.82 15.93
C ASN A 471 -16.01 33.13 15.41
N ILE A 472 -16.70 34.27 15.63
CA ILE A 472 -16.28 35.56 15.09
C ILE A 472 -14.87 35.96 15.61
N PRO A 473 -14.58 35.91 16.93
CA PRO A 473 -13.23 36.18 17.42
C PRO A 473 -12.17 35.21 16.88
N ALA A 474 -12.50 33.93 16.66
CA ALA A 474 -11.56 32.96 16.10
C ALA A 474 -11.18 33.29 14.65
N VAL A 475 -12.15 33.64 13.80
CA VAL A 475 -11.89 34.03 12.40
C VAL A 475 -11.10 35.35 12.34
N LYS A 476 -11.39 36.30 13.23
CA LYS A 476 -10.59 37.52 13.35
C LYS A 476 -9.17 37.24 13.80
N MET A 477 -8.98 36.35 14.77
CA MET A 477 -7.65 35.95 15.19
C MET A 477 -6.90 35.30 14.03
N LEU A 478 -7.55 34.40 13.27
CA LEU A 478 -6.97 33.79 12.07
C LEU A 478 -6.53 34.85 11.04
N SER A 479 -7.36 35.87 10.83
CA SER A 479 -7.02 37.00 9.94
C SER A 479 -5.85 37.84 10.45
N LEU A 480 -5.66 37.95 11.77
CA LEU A 480 -4.53 38.68 12.36
C LEU A 480 -3.23 37.88 12.29
N VAL A 481 -3.28 36.57 12.56
CA VAL A 481 -2.09 35.72 12.58
C VAL A 481 -1.68 35.21 11.21
N GLY A 482 -2.60 35.23 10.23
CA GLY A 482 -2.41 34.74 8.87
C GLY A 482 -2.71 33.24 8.72
N VAL A 483 -3.38 32.88 7.63
CA VAL A 483 -3.74 31.48 7.32
C VAL A 483 -2.49 30.61 7.16
N ASN A 484 -1.48 31.07 6.41
CA ASN A 484 -0.26 30.29 6.18
C ASN A 484 0.48 30.00 7.49
N ASN A 485 0.63 30.99 8.38
CA ASN A 485 1.29 30.77 9.68
C ASN A 485 0.52 29.77 10.57
N MET A 486 -0.81 29.73 10.44
CA MET A 486 -1.64 28.74 11.13
C MET A 486 -1.46 27.34 10.53
N LEU A 487 -1.38 27.24 9.19
CA LEU A 487 -1.09 25.99 8.49
C LEU A 487 0.32 25.47 8.82
N ASP A 488 1.34 26.33 8.83
CA ASP A 488 2.70 25.98 9.24
C ASP A 488 2.71 25.46 10.69
N THR A 489 1.95 26.09 11.58
CA THR A 489 1.80 25.61 12.97
C THR A 489 1.03 24.29 13.04
N ALA A 490 0.06 24.05 12.15
CA ALA A 490 -0.63 22.77 12.06
C ALA A 490 0.32 21.66 11.58
N GLU A 491 1.14 21.94 10.56
CA GLU A 491 2.14 21.02 10.02
C GLU A 491 3.23 20.69 11.06
N ASP A 492 3.71 21.70 11.81
CA ASP A 492 4.61 21.51 12.97
C ASP A 492 4.02 20.54 14.02
N MET A 493 2.68 20.53 14.15
CA MET A 493 1.94 19.64 15.06
C MET A 493 1.59 18.28 14.44
N GLY A 494 2.04 18.00 13.21
CA GLY A 494 1.80 16.75 12.50
C GLY A 494 0.44 16.66 11.79
N ILE A 495 -0.27 17.78 11.63
CA ILE A 495 -1.56 17.83 10.93
C ILE A 495 -1.30 18.11 9.45
N THR A 496 -1.44 17.08 8.62
CA THR A 496 -1.16 17.13 7.17
C THR A 496 -2.42 17.29 6.30
N THR A 497 -3.60 17.18 6.90
CA THR A 497 -4.90 17.36 6.24
C THR A 497 -5.90 18.07 7.16
N LEU A 498 -6.90 18.74 6.58
CA LEU A 498 -7.99 19.43 7.28
C LEU A 498 -9.38 18.85 6.96
N THR A 499 -9.41 17.74 6.23
CA THR A 499 -10.65 17.13 5.74
C THR A 499 -11.02 15.86 6.45
#